data_AF-A0A0F9EVD0-F1
#
_entry.id   AF-A0A0F9EVD0-F1
#
_cell.length_a   1.000
_cell.length_b   1.000
_cell.length_c   1.000
_cell.angle_alpha   90.00
_cell.angle_beta   90.00
_cell.angle_gamma   90.00
#
_symmetry.space_group_name_H-M   'P 1'
#
loop_
_entity.id
_entity.type
_entity.pdbx_description
1 polymer ?
#
loop_
_entity_poly.entity_id
_entity_poly.type
_entity_poly.pdbx_seq_one_letter_code
_entity_poly.pdbx_strand_id
1 'polypeptide(L)'
;MDKKRNSLDTDSTTDTTRKKFQVGGQAVIEGVMMRSPKSFTIAVRKSDGQIVIKKRPYIALTERFRFLKIPIIRGAVVLIESLYLGIKALSFSAEEAMDEENPETKTFGSKQEKKQGIFVTLWLILSLLMGFALALFIFFYLPLVLVELTGVKGGFLFNLIDGLIRIMGFALALFIFFYLPLVLVELTGVKGGFLFNLIDGLIRISFFLIYIWAISLWKSMRRVFQYHGAEHKSIFTFEAGEELTLKNTQKYSTRHPGCGTSFLLIVMVISILVFMFCFSC
;
A
#
# COMPACT_ATOMS: atom_id res chain seq x y z
N MET A 1 -13.05 58.14 -3.50
CA MET A 1 -12.94 57.56 -2.15
C MET A 1 -14.35 57.19 -1.73
N ASP A 2 -14.87 56.06 -2.18
CA ASP A 2 -14.62 54.69 -1.66
C ASP A 2 -15.70 54.31 -0.63
N LYS A 3 -16.64 53.45 -1.04
CA LYS A 3 -16.95 52.18 -0.35
C LYS A 3 -18.04 51.43 -1.14
N LYS A 4 -17.61 50.53 -2.03
CA LYS A 4 -18.47 49.49 -2.61
C LYS A 4 -19.01 48.61 -1.47
N ARG A 5 -20.33 48.62 -1.29
CA ARG A 5 -21.07 47.63 -0.54
C ARG A 5 -22.01 46.98 -1.55
N ASN A 6 -21.69 45.77 -2.03
CA ASN A 6 -22.70 44.96 -2.68
C ASN A 6 -22.36 43.46 -2.68
N SER A 7 -23.32 42.70 -2.15
CA SER A 7 -23.80 41.40 -2.64
C SER A 7 -22.78 40.27 -2.85
N LEU A 8 -22.58 39.46 -1.80
CA LEU A 8 -22.18 38.05 -1.91
C LEU A 8 -23.07 37.21 -0.98
N ASP A 9 -24.38 37.34 -1.16
CA ASP A 9 -25.37 36.39 -0.65
C ASP A 9 -26.46 36.32 -1.72
N THR A 10 -26.62 35.14 -2.31
CA THR A 10 -27.57 34.65 -3.34
C THR A 10 -26.87 34.11 -4.58
N ASP A 11 -26.48 32.83 -4.50
CA ASP A 11 -26.71 31.95 -5.64
C ASP A 11 -27.02 30.53 -5.16
N SER A 12 -28.27 30.35 -4.76
CA SER A 12 -28.93 29.06 -4.66
C SER A 12 -29.71 28.80 -5.95
N THR A 13 -29.03 28.64 -7.09
CA THR A 13 -29.68 28.14 -8.31
C THR A 13 -28.84 27.09 -9.05
N THR A 14 -29.32 25.84 -8.97
CA THR A 14 -29.19 24.78 -10.01
C THR A 14 -27.79 24.44 -10.56
N ASP A 15 -27.00 23.64 -9.84
CA ASP A 15 -25.84 22.90 -10.40
C ASP A 15 -26.30 21.57 -11.04
N THR A 16 -27.14 21.66 -12.08
CA THR A 16 -27.48 20.52 -12.93
C THR A 16 -26.36 20.30 -13.95
N THR A 17 -25.26 19.69 -13.48
CA THR A 17 -24.34 18.75 -14.16
C THR A 17 -22.93 18.84 -13.56
N ARG A 18 -22.77 18.52 -12.26
CA ARG A 18 -21.47 18.05 -11.78
C ARG A 18 -21.08 16.83 -12.62
N LYS A 19 -20.21 17.01 -13.62
CA LYS A 19 -19.51 15.90 -14.25
C LYS A 19 -18.87 15.12 -13.10
N LYS A 20 -19.43 13.95 -12.77
CA LYS A 20 -18.91 13.08 -11.72
C LYS A 20 -17.56 12.56 -12.22
N PHE A 21 -16.50 13.26 -11.84
CA PHE A 21 -15.14 12.81 -12.12
C PHE A 21 -14.76 11.77 -11.08
N GLN A 22 -14.04 10.74 -11.53
CA GLN A 22 -13.57 9.68 -10.65
C GLN A 22 -12.57 10.23 -9.63
N VAL A 23 -12.80 9.90 -8.36
CA VAL A 23 -11.91 10.20 -7.24
C VAL A 23 -11.37 8.87 -6.73
N GLY A 24 -10.09 8.84 -6.40
CA GLY A 24 -9.46 7.71 -5.72
C GLY A 24 -8.73 8.18 -4.48
N GLY A 25 -8.35 7.26 -3.62
CA GLY A 25 -7.60 7.60 -2.43
C GLY A 25 -6.56 6.54 -2.05
N GLN A 26 -5.80 6.87 -1.03
CA GLN A 26 -4.85 5.98 -0.37
C GLN A 26 -4.78 6.35 1.11
N ALA A 27 -4.77 5.35 1.98
CA ALA A 27 -4.44 5.56 3.39
C ALA A 27 -2.97 5.95 3.56
N VAL A 28 -2.72 6.94 4.41
CA VAL A 28 -1.37 7.36 4.81
C VAL A 28 -1.25 7.32 6.33
N ILE A 29 -0.07 7.61 6.87
CA ILE A 29 0.16 7.56 8.32
C ILE A 29 -0.68 8.66 8.98
N GLU A 30 -1.55 8.29 9.93
CA GLU A 30 -2.49 9.21 10.59
C GLU A 30 -3.42 10.01 9.64
N GLY A 31 -3.64 9.55 8.41
CA GLY A 31 -4.32 10.38 7.41
C GLY A 31 -4.83 9.68 6.16
N VAL A 32 -5.42 10.48 5.27
CA VAL A 32 -5.92 10.04 3.97
C VAL A 32 -5.40 10.95 2.86
N MET A 33 -5.02 10.35 1.74
CA MET A 33 -4.73 11.04 0.49
C MET A 33 -5.88 10.82 -0.48
N MET A 34 -6.38 11.89 -1.07
CA MET A 34 -7.43 11.90 -2.09
C MET A 34 -6.88 12.47 -3.40
N ARG A 35 -7.22 11.84 -4.51
CA ARG A 35 -6.80 12.22 -5.86
C ARG A 35 -8.01 12.47 -6.74
N SER A 36 -8.06 13.64 -7.34
CA SER A 36 -8.95 14.00 -8.44
C SER A 36 -8.14 14.15 -9.75
N PRO A 37 -8.80 14.29 -10.91
CA PRO A 37 -8.08 14.42 -12.19
C PRO A 37 -7.14 15.63 -12.29
N LYS A 38 -7.34 16.67 -11.46
CA LYS A 38 -6.58 17.95 -11.52
C LYS A 38 -5.80 18.28 -10.25
N SER A 39 -5.99 17.52 -9.18
CA SER A 39 -5.35 17.80 -7.90
C SER A 39 -5.28 16.55 -7.04
N PHE A 40 -4.30 16.49 -6.15
CA PHE A 40 -4.35 15.57 -5.01
C PHE A 40 -4.26 16.38 -3.72
N THR A 41 -4.85 15.84 -2.67
CA THR A 41 -4.94 16.46 -1.35
C THR A 41 -4.63 15.41 -0.30
N ILE A 42 -3.81 15.76 0.69
CA ILE A 42 -3.47 14.89 1.81
C ILE A 42 -3.98 15.58 3.08
N ALA A 43 -4.72 14.86 3.91
CA ALA A 43 -5.15 15.29 5.22
C ALA A 43 -4.53 14.37 6.27
N VAL A 44 -3.78 14.95 7.22
CA VAL A 44 -3.02 14.22 8.24
C VAL A 44 -3.43 14.74 9.61
N ARG A 45 -3.71 13.83 10.54
CA ARG A 45 -3.97 14.15 11.94
C ARG A 45 -2.64 14.15 12.71
N LYS A 46 -2.33 15.28 13.36
CA LYS A 46 -1.18 15.43 14.24
C LYS A 46 -1.41 14.77 15.59
N SER A 47 -0.33 14.59 16.37
CA SER A 47 -0.39 14.07 17.74
C SER A 47 -1.26 14.92 18.66
N ASP A 48 -1.29 16.24 18.47
CA ASP A 48 -2.15 17.19 19.20
C ASP A 48 -3.63 17.17 18.76
N GLY A 49 -3.96 16.39 17.73
CA GLY A 49 -5.32 16.27 17.17
C GLY A 49 -5.66 17.28 16.08
N GLN A 50 -4.78 18.22 15.74
CA GLN A 50 -4.99 19.12 14.60
C GLN A 50 -4.92 18.37 13.27
N ILE A 51 -5.65 18.85 12.26
CA ILE A 51 -5.62 18.28 10.91
C ILE A 51 -4.88 19.24 9.97
N VAL A 52 -3.78 18.78 9.40
CA VAL A 52 -3.03 19.52 8.38
C VAL A 52 -3.44 19.02 7.00
N ILE A 53 -3.76 19.96 6.12
CA ILE A 53 -4.18 19.68 4.75
C ILE A 53 -3.16 20.24 3.77
N LYS A 54 -2.69 19.38 2.85
CA LYS A 54 -1.79 19.75 1.76
C LYS A 54 -2.45 19.48 0.42
N LYS A 55 -2.82 20.54 -0.29
CA LYS A 55 -3.38 20.48 -1.64
C LYS A 55 -2.32 20.83 -2.67
N ARG A 56 -2.20 20.03 -3.72
CA ARG A 56 -1.34 20.35 -4.86
C ARG A 56 -2.06 20.12 -6.20
N PRO A 57 -1.84 21.00 -7.20
CA PRO A 57 -2.28 20.72 -8.55
C PRO A 57 -1.54 19.49 -9.07
N TYR A 58 -2.24 18.66 -9.83
CA TYR A 58 -1.70 17.46 -10.44
C TYR A 58 -2.25 17.30 -11.84
N ILE A 59 -1.36 17.03 -12.78
CA ILE A 59 -1.67 16.76 -14.18
C ILE A 59 -0.95 15.45 -14.50
N ALA A 60 -1.71 14.44 -14.95
CA ALA A 60 -1.15 13.13 -15.24
C ALA A 60 -0.09 13.22 -16.35
N LEU A 61 1.02 12.51 -16.19
CA LEU A 61 2.09 12.45 -17.19
C LEU A 61 1.58 12.01 -18.57
N THR A 62 0.57 11.14 -18.59
CA THR A 62 -0.10 10.66 -19.81
C THR A 62 -0.84 11.77 -20.56
N GLU A 63 -1.26 12.84 -19.88
CA GLU A 63 -1.84 14.02 -20.52
C GLU A 63 -0.77 14.96 -21.08
N ARG A 64 0.46 14.88 -20.55
CA ARG A 64 1.59 15.70 -21.01
C ARG A 64 2.19 15.19 -22.32
N PHE A 65 2.26 13.88 -22.51
CA PHE A 65 2.87 13.27 -23.70
C PHE A 65 1.94 12.25 -24.36
N ARG A 66 1.65 12.47 -25.65
CA ARG A 66 0.69 11.67 -26.44
C ARG A 66 1.09 10.19 -26.58
N PHE A 67 2.39 9.88 -26.62
CA PHE A 67 2.89 8.50 -26.74
C PHE A 67 2.70 7.66 -25.46
N LEU A 68 2.57 8.30 -24.29
CA LEU A 68 2.31 7.60 -23.02
C LEU A 68 0.85 7.10 -22.90
N LYS A 69 -0.01 7.37 -23.89
CA LYS A 69 -1.41 6.92 -23.93
C LYS A 69 -1.59 5.51 -24.51
N ILE A 70 -0.54 4.88 -25.03
CA ILE A 70 -0.58 3.49 -25.54
C ILE A 70 -0.93 2.53 -24.39
N PRO A 71 -1.88 1.57 -24.51
CA PRO A 71 -2.45 0.84 -23.38
C PRO A 71 -1.46 0.21 -22.38
N ILE A 72 -0.41 -0.45 -22.89
CA ILE A 72 0.62 -1.10 -22.06
C ILE A 72 1.49 -0.05 -21.34
N ILE A 73 1.99 0.92 -22.09
CA ILE A 73 2.85 2.01 -21.57
C ILE A 73 2.06 2.87 -20.59
N ARG A 74 0.79 3.15 -20.89
CA ARG A 74 -0.14 3.90 -20.04
C ARG A 74 -0.27 3.26 -18.68
N GLY A 75 -0.47 1.94 -18.62
CA GLY A 75 -0.57 1.20 -17.37
C GLY A 75 0.69 1.36 -16.51
N ALA A 76 1.87 1.12 -17.11
CA ALA A 76 3.15 1.26 -16.42
C ALA A 76 3.39 2.69 -15.91
N VAL A 77 3.11 3.70 -16.73
CA VAL A 77 3.30 5.12 -16.39
C VAL A 77 2.36 5.53 -15.25
N VAL A 78 1.08 5.16 -15.33
CA VAL A 78 0.09 5.46 -14.27
C VAL A 78 0.49 4.77 -12.97
N LEU A 79 0.96 3.53 -13.02
CA LEU A 79 1.43 2.79 -11.85
C LEU A 79 2.63 3.51 -11.20
N ILE A 80 3.67 3.82 -11.98
CA ILE A 80 4.87 4.53 -11.49
C ILE A 80 4.49 5.89 -10.89
N GLU A 81 3.62 6.63 -11.55
CA GLU A 81 3.16 7.93 -11.08
C GLU A 81 2.34 7.83 -9.79
N SER A 82 1.45 6.83 -9.69
CA SER A 82 0.68 6.55 -8.48
C SER A 82 1.57 6.15 -7.30
N LEU A 83 2.60 5.33 -7.55
CA LEU A 83 3.59 4.92 -6.56
C LEU A 83 4.40 6.14 -6.07
N TYR A 84 4.88 6.97 -6.98
CA TYR A 84 5.62 8.20 -6.65
C TYR A 84 4.77 9.15 -5.77
N LEU A 85 3.50 9.37 -6.14
CA LEU A 85 2.58 10.19 -5.36
C LEU A 85 2.28 9.57 -3.99
N GLY A 86 2.06 8.24 -3.94
CA GLY A 86 1.82 7.50 -2.71
C GLY A 86 2.99 7.61 -1.74
N ILE A 87 4.22 7.42 -2.23
CA ILE A 87 5.45 7.61 -1.45
C ILE A 87 5.54 9.03 -0.92
N LYS A 88 5.34 10.04 -1.78
CA LYS A 88 5.39 11.45 -1.36
C LYS A 88 4.34 11.78 -0.31
N ALA A 89 3.16 11.19 -0.41
CA ALA A 89 2.08 11.36 0.56
C ALA A 89 2.41 10.68 1.89
N LEU A 90 2.96 9.47 1.86
CA LEU A 90 3.42 8.76 3.05
C LEU A 90 4.51 9.53 3.78
N SER A 91 5.52 10.03 3.07
CA SER A 91 6.59 10.82 3.66
C SER A 91 6.07 12.10 4.31
N PHE A 92 5.23 12.85 3.61
CA PHE A 92 4.60 14.04 4.20
C PHE A 92 3.76 13.70 5.44
N SER A 93 3.01 12.60 5.40
CA SER A 93 2.19 12.18 6.54
C SER A 93 3.02 11.73 7.74
N ALA A 94 4.16 11.09 7.50
CA ALA A 94 5.08 10.66 8.55
C ALA A 94 5.68 11.88 9.26
N GLU A 95 6.14 12.86 8.50
CA GLU A 95 6.72 14.10 9.04
C GLU A 95 5.69 14.85 9.91
N GLU A 96 4.49 15.12 9.38
CA GLU A 96 3.47 15.85 10.14
C GLU A 96 2.90 15.07 11.33
N ALA A 97 2.90 13.73 11.28
CA ALA A 97 2.43 12.89 12.39
C ALA A 97 3.47 12.77 13.53
N MET A 98 4.75 12.99 13.24
CA MET A 98 5.85 12.87 14.20
C MET A 98 6.32 14.20 14.78
N ASP A 99 6.06 15.33 14.10
CA ASP A 99 6.47 16.65 14.57
C ASP A 99 5.63 17.10 15.78
N GLU A 100 6.25 17.04 16.97
CA GLU A 100 5.78 17.64 18.22
C GLU A 100 6.40 19.05 18.40
N GLU A 101 6.18 20.02 17.50
CA GLU A 101 6.47 21.43 17.83
C GLU A 101 5.82 22.48 16.90
N ASN A 102 5.06 23.38 17.55
CA ASN A 102 4.62 24.75 17.26
C ASN A 102 3.91 25.12 15.92
N PRO A 103 2.70 25.75 15.95
CA PRO A 103 1.91 26.06 14.79
C PRO A 103 2.16 27.51 14.34
N GLU A 104 3.21 27.77 13.56
CA GLU A 104 3.28 29.04 12.81
C GLU A 104 3.73 28.82 11.36
N THR A 105 2.75 29.00 10.47
CA THR A 105 2.86 29.52 9.10
C THR A 105 4.24 29.40 8.44
N LYS A 106 4.44 28.35 7.64
CA LYS A 106 5.42 28.40 6.54
C LYS A 106 4.69 28.38 5.19
N THR A 107 4.38 29.57 4.70
CA THR A 107 4.12 29.83 3.28
C THR A 107 5.34 29.36 2.48
N PHE A 108 5.23 28.22 1.79
CA PHE A 108 6.39 27.49 1.29
C PHE A 108 6.65 27.72 -0.19
N GLY A 109 7.70 28.49 -0.49
CA GLY A 109 8.26 28.65 -1.83
C GLY A 109 9.30 27.56 -2.17
N SER A 110 8.96 26.72 -3.14
CA SER A 110 9.76 25.95 -4.13
C SER A 110 11.16 25.33 -3.82
N LYS A 111 12.01 25.89 -2.96
CA LYS A 111 13.39 25.40 -2.71
C LYS A 111 13.48 24.30 -1.66
N GLN A 112 12.69 24.41 -0.59
CA GLN A 112 12.79 23.50 0.55
C GLN A 112 12.06 22.17 0.27
N GLU A 113 11.04 22.15 -0.60
CA GLU A 113 10.43 20.89 -1.09
C GLU A 113 11.38 20.03 -1.93
N LYS A 114 12.34 20.66 -2.63
CA LYS A 114 13.25 19.97 -3.55
C LYS A 114 14.36 19.24 -2.79
N LYS A 115 14.91 19.84 -1.72
CA LYS A 115 15.89 19.20 -0.82
C LYS A 115 15.27 18.04 -0.03
N GLN A 116 14.06 18.22 0.47
CA GLN A 116 13.34 17.19 1.24
C GLN A 116 12.98 15.98 0.37
N GLY A 117 12.55 16.20 -0.89
CA GLY A 117 12.30 15.11 -1.83
C GLY A 117 13.55 14.27 -2.16
N ILE A 118 14.72 14.91 -2.24
CA ILE A 118 15.99 14.21 -2.47
C ILE A 118 16.36 13.36 -1.24
N PHE A 119 16.21 13.91 -0.04
CA PHE A 119 16.51 13.19 1.20
C PHE A 119 15.61 11.96 1.39
N VAL A 120 14.30 12.10 1.18
CA VAL A 120 13.36 10.98 1.23
C VAL A 120 13.73 9.90 0.21
N THR A 121 14.08 10.29 -1.02
CA THR A 121 14.48 9.34 -2.06
C THR A 121 15.75 8.58 -1.65
N LEU A 122 16.76 9.29 -1.12
CA LEU A 122 17.99 8.69 -0.61
C LEU A 122 17.72 7.76 0.59
N TRP A 123 16.83 8.15 1.50
CA TRP A 123 16.45 7.33 2.65
C TRP A 123 15.69 6.07 2.25
N LEU A 124 14.81 6.15 1.24
CA LEU A 124 14.14 4.97 0.69
C LEU A 124 15.13 4.02 0.03
N ILE A 125 16.04 4.55 -0.79
CA ILE A 125 17.11 3.75 -1.39
C ILE A 125 17.94 3.09 -0.27
N LEU A 126 18.29 3.83 0.78
CA LEU A 126 19.01 3.30 1.94
C LEU A 126 18.21 2.21 2.66
N SER A 127 16.90 2.40 2.90
CA SER A 127 16.06 1.40 3.55
C SER A 127 15.91 0.13 2.71
N LEU A 128 15.86 0.27 1.38
CA LEU A 128 15.82 -0.85 0.45
C LEU A 128 17.17 -1.59 0.44
N LEU A 129 18.29 -0.87 0.39
CA LEU A 129 19.63 -1.43 0.50
C LEU A 129 19.85 -2.09 1.86
N MET A 130 19.33 -1.51 2.95
CA MET A 130 19.39 -2.08 4.29
C MET A 130 18.55 -3.34 4.39
N GLY A 131 17.34 -3.36 3.83
CA GLY A 131 16.50 -4.56 3.78
C GLY A 131 17.16 -5.67 2.96
N PHE A 132 17.76 -5.32 1.82
CA PHE A 132 18.54 -6.25 1.01
C PHE A 132 19.79 -6.74 1.75
N ALA A 133 20.51 -5.85 2.42
CA ALA A 133 21.67 -6.19 3.24
C ALA A 133 21.28 -7.08 4.43
N LEU A 134 20.14 -6.84 5.08
CA LEU A 134 19.60 -7.67 6.14
C LEU A 134 19.21 -9.04 5.59
N ALA A 135 18.62 -9.12 4.41
CA ALA A 135 18.33 -10.39 3.76
C ALA A 135 19.63 -11.15 3.43
N LEU A 136 20.63 -10.49 2.84
CA LEU A 136 21.95 -11.08 2.61
C LEU A 136 22.60 -11.50 3.92
N PHE A 137 22.44 -10.70 4.97
CA PHE A 137 22.93 -11.03 6.30
C PHE A 137 22.27 -12.31 6.81
N ILE A 138 20.94 -12.37 6.87
CA ILE A 138 20.20 -13.52 7.41
C ILE A 138 20.40 -14.78 6.57
N PHE A 139 20.43 -14.69 5.24
CA PHE A 139 20.47 -15.86 4.36
C PHE A 139 21.87 -16.30 3.94
N PHE A 140 22.88 -15.43 4.04
CA PHE A 140 24.26 -15.75 3.63
C PHE A 140 25.27 -15.58 4.77
N TYR A 141 25.24 -14.45 5.50
CA TYR A 141 26.25 -14.16 6.52
C TYR A 141 25.99 -14.82 7.88
N LEU A 142 24.74 -14.84 8.33
CA LEU A 142 24.32 -15.45 9.59
C LEU A 142 24.59 -16.97 9.57
N PRO A 143 24.27 -17.72 8.49
CA PRO A 143 24.76 -19.08 8.32
C PRO A 143 26.27 -19.22 8.51
N LEU A 144 27.06 -18.33 7.91
CA LEU A 144 28.53 -18.37 7.98
C LEU A 144 29.03 -18.16 9.42
N VAL A 145 28.46 -17.21 10.16
CA VAL A 145 28.77 -16.99 11.59
C VAL A 145 28.37 -18.19 12.43
N LEU A 146 27.20 -18.80 12.16
CA LEU A 146 26.75 -20.00 12.85
C LEU A 146 27.72 -21.18 12.62
N VAL A 147 28.30 -21.31 11.43
CA VAL A 147 29.32 -22.32 11.13
C VAL A 147 30.60 -22.01 11.90
N GLU A 148 31.04 -20.75 11.94
CA GLU A 148 32.28 -20.37 12.64
C GLU A 148 32.20 -20.66 14.15
N LEU A 149 31.01 -20.51 14.76
CA LEU A 149 30.75 -20.91 16.15
C LEU A 149 30.90 -22.42 16.41
N THR A 150 30.76 -23.26 15.39
CA THR A 150 31.00 -24.70 15.52
C THR A 150 32.49 -25.05 15.64
N GLY A 151 33.39 -24.07 15.49
CA GLY A 151 34.83 -24.24 15.64
C GLY A 151 35.52 -24.95 14.48
N VAL A 152 34.79 -25.31 13.42
CA VAL A 152 35.35 -25.95 12.22
C VAL A 152 36.07 -24.90 11.37
N LYS A 153 37.41 -24.91 11.42
CA LYS A 153 38.24 -23.95 10.68
C LYS A 153 38.60 -24.48 9.29
N GLY A 154 37.83 -24.07 8.28
CA GLY A 154 38.16 -24.24 6.86
C GLY A 154 38.24 -25.69 6.35
N GLY A 155 38.49 -25.83 5.04
CA GLY A 155 38.58 -27.14 4.36
C GLY A 155 37.25 -27.70 3.88
N PHE A 156 37.27 -28.96 3.43
CA PHE A 156 36.09 -29.63 2.86
C PHE A 156 34.91 -29.70 3.83
N LEU A 157 35.18 -30.00 5.11
CA LEU A 157 34.16 -30.11 6.15
C LEU A 157 33.46 -28.78 6.43
N PHE A 158 34.19 -27.67 6.40
CA PHE A 158 33.62 -26.32 6.54
C PHE A 158 32.66 -25.99 5.39
N ASN A 159 33.10 -26.20 4.14
CA ASN A 159 32.27 -25.95 2.96
C ASN A 159 31.01 -26.83 2.94
N LEU A 160 31.12 -28.06 3.44
CA LEU A 160 29.99 -28.98 3.57
C LEU A 160 28.97 -28.47 4.60
N ILE A 161 29.43 -28.06 5.79
CA ILE A 161 28.55 -27.59 6.87
C ILE A 161 27.89 -26.24 6.49
N ASP A 162 28.65 -25.28 5.97
CA ASP A 162 28.13 -23.98 5.50
C ASP A 162 27.11 -24.16 4.37
N GLY A 163 27.42 -25.02 3.40
CA GLY A 163 26.48 -25.37 2.32
C GLY A 163 25.18 -25.96 2.86
N LEU A 164 25.25 -26.91 3.79
CA LEU A 164 24.07 -27.54 4.40
C LEU A 164 23.20 -26.53 5.17
N ILE A 165 23.80 -25.62 5.95
CA ILE A 165 23.04 -24.63 6.72
C ILE A 165 22.34 -23.63 5.80
N ARG A 166 23.00 -23.18 4.72
CA ARG A 166 22.38 -22.28 3.73
C ARG A 166 21.22 -22.95 3.00
N ILE A 167 21.44 -24.20 2.55
CA ILE A 167 20.38 -25.00 1.92
C ILE A 167 19.22 -25.19 2.89
N MET A 168 19.48 -25.47 4.17
CA MET A 168 18.46 -25.59 5.21
C MET A 168 17.66 -24.30 5.39
N GLY A 169 18.30 -23.14 5.42
CA GLY A 169 17.64 -21.84 5.57
C GLY A 169 16.71 -21.50 4.40
N PHE A 170 17.19 -21.70 3.17
CA PHE A 170 16.36 -21.56 1.97
C PHE A 170 15.23 -22.60 1.93
N ALA A 171 15.54 -23.84 2.28
CA ALA A 171 14.56 -24.92 2.34
C ALA A 171 13.47 -24.64 3.37
N LEU A 172 13.80 -24.07 4.53
CA LEU A 172 12.81 -23.67 5.55
C LEU A 172 11.85 -22.59 5.04
N ALA A 173 12.37 -21.59 4.31
CA ALA A 173 11.53 -20.55 3.71
C ALA A 173 10.59 -21.12 2.64
N LEU A 174 11.11 -21.95 1.74
CA LEU A 174 10.30 -22.66 0.74
C LEU A 174 9.31 -23.62 1.42
N PHE A 175 9.73 -24.25 2.51
CA PHE A 175 8.89 -25.14 3.30
C PHE A 175 7.69 -24.37 3.85
N ILE A 176 7.89 -23.28 4.59
CA ILE A 176 6.79 -22.54 5.23
C ILE A 176 5.81 -21.95 4.20
N PHE A 177 6.30 -21.36 3.11
CA PHE A 177 5.45 -20.59 2.18
C PHE A 177 4.91 -21.38 0.99
N PHE A 178 5.57 -22.47 0.59
CA PHE A 178 5.16 -23.26 -0.58
C PHE A 178 4.77 -24.69 -0.20
N TYR A 179 5.62 -25.40 0.54
CA TYR A 179 5.41 -26.83 0.80
C TYR A 179 4.43 -27.10 1.95
N LEU A 180 4.46 -26.31 3.02
CA LEU A 180 3.60 -26.47 4.19
C LEU A 180 2.11 -26.36 3.82
N PRO A 181 1.67 -25.37 3.00
CA PRO A 181 0.32 -25.38 2.45
C PRO A 181 -0.02 -26.67 1.69
N LEU A 182 0.90 -27.19 0.87
CA LEU A 182 0.68 -28.43 0.11
C LEU A 182 0.56 -29.66 1.01
N VAL A 183 1.43 -29.79 2.02
CA VAL A 183 1.36 -30.89 3.01
C VAL A 183 0.02 -30.85 3.74
N LEU A 184 -0.47 -29.67 4.10
CA LEU A 184 -1.79 -29.53 4.73
C LEU A 184 -2.92 -30.01 3.80
N VAL A 185 -2.79 -29.84 2.48
CA VAL A 185 -3.72 -30.43 1.51
C VAL A 185 -3.59 -31.95 1.50
N GLU A 186 -2.38 -32.50 1.45
CA GLU A 186 -2.15 -33.95 1.43
C GLU A 186 -2.69 -34.64 2.68
N LEU A 187 -2.61 -33.99 3.85
CA LEU A 187 -3.20 -34.48 5.09
C LEU A 187 -4.73 -34.62 5.03
N THR A 188 -5.40 -33.94 4.09
CA THR A 188 -6.84 -34.13 3.87
C THR A 188 -7.17 -35.45 3.16
N GLY A 189 -6.16 -36.16 2.63
CA GLY A 189 -6.32 -37.43 1.92
C GLY A 189 -6.84 -37.28 0.49
N VAL A 190 -7.11 -36.06 0.02
CA VAL A 190 -7.59 -35.80 -1.34
C VAL A 190 -6.42 -35.84 -2.32
N LYS A 191 -6.53 -36.70 -3.34
CA LYS A 191 -5.49 -36.89 -4.36
C LYS A 191 -5.94 -36.30 -5.69
N GLY A 192 -5.26 -35.24 -6.12
CA GLY A 192 -5.36 -34.68 -7.47
C GLY A 192 -6.76 -34.23 -7.90
N GLY A 193 -6.84 -33.76 -9.15
CA GLY A 193 -8.08 -33.34 -9.79
C GLY A 193 -8.75 -32.12 -9.13
N PHE A 194 -10.04 -31.98 -9.40
CA PHE A 194 -10.83 -30.80 -9.03
C PHE A 194 -10.85 -30.53 -7.52
N LEU A 195 -11.09 -31.58 -6.72
CA LEU A 195 -11.23 -31.43 -5.26
C LEU A 195 -9.91 -31.04 -4.60
N PHE A 196 -8.77 -31.54 -5.12
CA PHE A 196 -7.44 -31.14 -4.65
C PHE A 196 -7.17 -29.66 -4.89
N ASN A 197 -7.41 -29.18 -6.12
CA ASN A 197 -7.18 -27.78 -6.49
C ASN A 197 -8.07 -26.81 -5.71
N LEU A 198 -9.30 -27.22 -5.38
CA LEU A 198 -10.19 -26.45 -4.51
C LEU A 198 -9.63 -26.37 -3.07
N ILE A 199 -9.18 -27.49 -2.51
CA ILE A 199 -8.64 -27.54 -1.14
C ILE A 199 -7.30 -26.77 -1.05
N ASP A 200 -6.38 -26.93 -2.02
CA ASP A 200 -5.14 -26.12 -2.07
C ASP A 200 -5.46 -24.63 -2.10
N GLY A 201 -6.39 -24.24 -2.97
CA GLY A 201 -6.83 -22.85 -3.06
C GLY A 201 -7.38 -22.30 -1.74
N LEU A 202 -8.25 -23.06 -1.08
CA LEU A 202 -8.84 -22.68 0.21
C LEU A 202 -7.77 -22.57 1.31
N ILE A 203 -6.87 -23.54 1.42
CA ILE A 203 -5.78 -23.50 2.40
C ILE A 203 -4.88 -22.28 2.16
N ARG A 204 -4.54 -21.99 0.90
CA ARG A 204 -3.69 -20.84 0.53
C ARG A 204 -4.36 -19.50 0.87
N ILE A 205 -5.68 -19.37 0.62
CA ILE A 205 -6.46 -18.20 1.06
C ILE A 205 -6.50 -18.10 2.58
N SER A 206 -6.75 -19.20 3.29
CA SER A 206 -6.78 -19.20 4.76
C SER A 206 -5.46 -18.74 5.35
N PHE A 207 -4.32 -19.23 4.85
CA PHE A 207 -2.99 -18.78 5.26
C PHE A 207 -2.79 -17.28 5.05
N PHE A 208 -3.15 -16.78 3.86
CA PHE A 208 -3.05 -15.36 3.56
C PHE A 208 -3.93 -14.50 4.48
N LEU A 209 -5.17 -14.92 4.74
CA LEU A 209 -6.06 -14.21 5.64
C LEU A 209 -5.59 -14.24 7.10
N ILE A 210 -5.06 -15.38 7.57
CA ILE A 210 -4.45 -15.49 8.90
C ILE A 210 -3.25 -14.55 9.01
N TYR A 211 -2.42 -14.46 7.98
CA TYR A 211 -1.29 -13.53 7.93
C TYR A 211 -1.76 -12.07 8.03
N ILE A 212 -2.75 -11.65 7.22
CA ILE A 212 -3.31 -10.30 7.27
C ILE A 212 -3.94 -10.01 8.63
N TRP A 213 -4.63 -10.99 9.22
CA TRP A 213 -5.19 -10.87 10.56
C TRP A 213 -4.10 -10.68 11.61
N ALA A 214 -3.03 -11.48 11.58
CA ALA A 214 -1.92 -11.37 12.53
C ALA A 214 -1.24 -9.99 12.49
N ILE A 215 -0.93 -9.46 11.30
CA ILE A 215 -0.32 -8.13 11.18
C ILE A 215 -1.29 -7.01 11.62
N SER A 216 -2.61 -7.23 11.50
CA SER A 216 -3.64 -6.27 11.94
C SER A 216 -3.71 -6.09 13.46
N LEU A 217 -3.12 -7.03 14.23
CA LEU A 217 -3.06 -6.96 15.68
C LEU A 217 -2.12 -5.85 16.17
N TRP A 218 -1.14 -5.44 15.36
CA TRP A 218 -0.26 -4.33 15.68
C TRP A 218 -0.98 -2.98 15.58
N LYS A 219 -0.81 -2.14 16.61
CA LYS A 219 -1.51 -0.85 16.76
C LYS A 219 -1.32 0.06 15.55
N SER A 220 -0.11 0.13 15.00
CA SER A 220 0.22 0.94 13.82
C SER A 220 -0.57 0.48 12.60
N MET A 221 -0.57 -0.82 12.30
CA MET A 221 -1.28 -1.39 11.16
C MET A 221 -2.80 -1.26 11.29
N ARG A 222 -3.34 -1.52 12.49
CA ARG A 222 -4.76 -1.29 12.80
C ARG A 222 -5.18 0.13 12.47
N ARG A 223 -4.34 1.10 12.80
CA ARG A 223 -4.62 2.51 12.55
C ARG A 223 -4.60 2.83 11.04
N VAL A 224 -3.64 2.31 10.29
CA VAL A 224 -3.62 2.44 8.82
C VAL A 224 -4.92 1.88 8.22
N PHE A 225 -5.40 0.74 8.70
CA PHE A 225 -6.67 0.17 8.24
C PHE A 225 -7.90 1.02 8.61
N GLN A 226 -7.88 1.72 9.76
CA GLN A 226 -8.94 2.67 10.11
C GLN A 226 -8.99 3.85 9.13
N TYR A 227 -7.83 4.43 8.79
CA TYR A 227 -7.75 5.51 7.81
C TYR A 227 -8.13 5.05 6.40
N HIS A 228 -7.81 3.81 6.03
CA HIS A 228 -8.29 3.23 4.79
C HIS A 228 -9.81 3.08 4.74
N GLY A 229 -10.42 2.62 5.85
CA GLY A 229 -11.87 2.59 5.97
C GLY A 229 -12.50 3.99 5.87
N ALA A 230 -11.86 5.00 6.46
CA ALA A 230 -12.29 6.39 6.39
C ALA A 230 -12.19 6.97 4.96
N GLU A 231 -11.16 6.60 4.22
CA GLU A 231 -10.98 6.94 2.81
C GLU A 231 -12.14 6.39 1.96
N HIS A 232 -12.45 5.10 2.08
CA HIS A 232 -13.58 4.49 1.37
C HIS A 232 -14.93 5.15 1.68
N LYS A 233 -15.22 5.42 2.96
CA LYS A 233 -16.46 6.09 3.35
C LYS A 233 -16.57 7.50 2.75
N SER A 234 -15.45 8.21 2.72
CA SER A 234 -15.39 9.56 2.15
C SER A 234 -15.62 9.54 0.64
N ILE A 235 -15.05 8.57 -0.07
CA ILE A 235 -15.29 8.39 -1.51
C ILE A 235 -16.75 8.08 -1.78
N PHE A 236 -17.36 7.13 -1.06
CA PHE A 236 -18.79 6.81 -1.24
C PHE A 236 -19.70 8.02 -1.02
N THR A 237 -19.42 8.82 0.01
CA THR A 237 -20.18 10.04 0.30
C THR A 237 -20.11 11.02 -0.87
N PHE A 238 -18.90 11.18 -1.44
CA PHE A 238 -18.69 12.02 -2.61
C PHE A 238 -19.40 11.47 -3.86
N GLU A 239 -19.32 10.16 -4.11
CA GLU A 239 -19.96 9.51 -5.26
C GLU A 239 -21.49 9.56 -5.20
N ALA A 240 -22.06 9.50 -3.99
CA ALA A 240 -23.47 9.71 -3.72
C ALA A 240 -23.91 11.17 -3.92
N GLY A 241 -22.97 12.11 -4.00
CA GLY A 241 -23.26 13.54 -4.11
C GLY A 241 -23.74 14.18 -2.80
N GLU A 242 -23.54 13.50 -1.66
CA GLU A 242 -23.80 14.06 -0.34
C GLU A 242 -22.69 15.01 0.08
N GLU A 243 -23.01 15.95 0.96
CA GLU A 243 -21.99 16.79 1.58
C GLU A 243 -21.07 15.93 2.47
N LEU A 244 -19.75 16.17 2.38
CA LEU A 244 -18.70 15.47 3.14
C LEU A 244 -18.70 15.90 4.61
N THR A 245 -19.76 15.53 5.32
CA THR A 245 -19.92 15.71 6.77
C THR A 245 -19.78 14.37 7.48
N LEU A 246 -19.36 14.39 8.74
CA LEU A 246 -19.23 13.18 9.54
C LEU A 246 -20.55 12.37 9.60
N LYS A 247 -21.69 13.06 9.69
CA LYS A 247 -23.03 12.45 9.72
C LYS A 247 -23.36 11.70 8.42
N ASN A 248 -22.99 12.24 7.27
CA ASN A 248 -23.23 11.60 5.98
C ASN A 248 -22.25 10.46 5.75
N THR A 249 -20.97 10.69 6.04
CA THR A 249 -19.89 9.72 5.81
C THR A 249 -20.03 8.45 6.64
N GLN A 250 -20.53 8.55 7.87
CA GLN A 250 -20.66 7.38 8.75
C GLN A 250 -21.63 6.31 8.22
N LYS A 251 -22.63 6.71 7.41
CA LYS A 251 -23.64 5.82 6.83
C LYS A 251 -23.05 4.80 5.85
N TYR A 252 -21.94 5.16 5.21
CA TYR A 252 -21.34 4.38 4.13
C TYR A 252 -20.44 3.25 4.65
N SER A 253 -20.32 2.20 3.84
CA SER A 253 -19.50 1.03 4.13
C SER A 253 -18.00 1.33 3.99
N THR A 254 -17.17 0.59 4.71
CA THR A 254 -15.71 0.60 4.54
C THR A 254 -15.24 -0.28 3.39
N ARG A 255 -16.13 -0.95 2.64
CA ARG A 255 -15.78 -1.86 1.54
C ARG A 255 -16.06 -1.18 0.20
N HIS A 256 -15.00 -0.67 -0.44
CA HIS A 256 -15.11 -0.02 -1.75
C HIS A 256 -14.70 -0.97 -2.88
N PRO A 257 -15.46 -1.07 -3.99
CA PRO A 257 -15.14 -1.97 -5.10
C PRO A 257 -13.81 -1.65 -5.80
N GLY A 258 -13.35 -0.40 -5.71
CA GLY A 258 -12.04 0.03 -6.21
C GLY A 258 -10.84 -0.29 -5.31
N CYS A 259 -11.03 -1.00 -4.19
CA CYS A 259 -9.97 -1.26 -3.23
C CYS A 259 -9.00 -2.37 -3.68
N GLY A 260 -7.69 -2.13 -3.56
CA GLY A 260 -6.62 -3.11 -3.88
C GLY A 260 -6.63 -4.38 -3.02
N THR A 261 -7.24 -4.38 -1.83
CA THR A 261 -7.45 -5.62 -1.06
C THR A 261 -8.39 -6.57 -1.79
N SER A 262 -9.38 -6.02 -2.51
CA SER A 262 -10.23 -6.81 -3.40
C SER A 262 -9.42 -7.31 -4.59
N PHE A 263 -8.48 -6.53 -5.14
CA PHE A 263 -7.63 -7.00 -6.24
C PHE A 263 -6.81 -8.23 -5.87
N LEU A 264 -6.09 -8.22 -4.74
CA LEU A 264 -5.31 -9.38 -4.31
C LEU A 264 -6.19 -10.62 -4.10
N LEU A 265 -7.33 -10.45 -3.42
CA LEU A 265 -8.28 -11.55 -3.21
C LEU A 265 -8.89 -12.05 -4.53
N ILE A 266 -9.23 -11.15 -5.45
CA ILE A 266 -9.74 -11.50 -6.80
C ILE A 266 -8.69 -12.28 -7.58
N VAL A 267 -7.43 -11.83 -7.58
CA VAL A 267 -6.33 -12.55 -8.24
C VAL A 267 -6.18 -13.95 -7.66
N MET A 268 -6.26 -14.09 -6.33
CA MET A 268 -6.21 -15.40 -5.67
C MET A 268 -7.40 -16.27 -6.06
N VAL A 269 -8.63 -15.77 -6.01
CA VAL A 269 -9.83 -16.52 -6.39
C VAL A 269 -9.79 -16.92 -7.87
N ILE A 270 -9.44 -16.00 -8.77
CA ILE A 270 -9.28 -16.30 -10.20
C ILE A 270 -8.19 -17.35 -10.40
N SER A 271 -7.06 -17.24 -9.69
CA SER A 271 -6.01 -18.26 -9.74
C SER A 271 -6.55 -19.62 -9.35
N ILE A 272 -7.32 -19.72 -8.27
CA ILE A 272 -7.93 -20.98 -7.83
C ILE A 272 -8.88 -21.51 -8.90
N LEU A 273 -9.75 -20.68 -9.46
CA LEU A 273 -10.66 -21.11 -10.54
C LEU A 273 -9.89 -21.59 -11.76
N VAL A 274 -8.81 -20.90 -12.16
CA VAL A 274 -7.95 -21.29 -13.27
C VAL A 274 -7.27 -22.63 -12.99
N PHE A 275 -6.66 -22.83 -11.82
CA PHE A 275 -6.07 -24.11 -11.45
C PHE A 275 -7.12 -25.23 -11.39
N MET A 276 -8.28 -24.93 -10.83
CA MET A 276 -9.39 -25.86 -10.67
C MET A 276 -10.05 -26.26 -12.00
N PHE A 277 -10.07 -25.43 -13.03
CA PHE A 277 -10.68 -25.77 -14.32
C PHE A 277 -9.67 -26.12 -15.42
N CYS A 278 -8.50 -25.48 -15.44
CA CYS A 278 -7.50 -25.66 -16.50
C CYS A 278 -6.42 -26.70 -16.16
N PHE A 279 -6.25 -27.04 -14.87
CA PHE A 279 -5.17 -27.91 -14.40
C PHE A 279 -5.69 -29.10 -13.56
N SER A 280 -6.96 -29.47 -13.72
CA SER A 280 -7.61 -30.58 -13.01
C SER A 280 -7.75 -31.88 -13.81
N CYS A 281 -7.13 -31.96 -15.00
CA CYS A 281 -7.01 -33.21 -15.77
C CYS A 281 -5.86 -34.07 -15.25
#